data_AF-A0A0U1DSI2-F1
#
_entry.id   AF-A0A0U1DSI2-F1
#
_cell.length_a   1.000
_cell.length_b   1.000
_cell.length_c   1.000
_cell.angle_alpha   90.00
_cell.angle_beta   90.00
_cell.angle_gamma   90.00
#
_symmetry.space_group_name_H-M   'P 1'
#
loop_
_entity.id
_entity.type
_entity.pdbx_description
1 polymer ?
#
loop_
_entity_poly.entity_id
_entity_poly.type
_entity_poly.pdbx_seq_one_letter_code
_entity_poly.pdbx_strand_id
1 'polypeptide(L)'
;MNTAKWRQHWPQRKPTAAIYQLTDRLHEGHVARVPANQIPETVSAWLAELGAHSPLVDDLERAVRGGDWSTAHALGECLSIEIAPAD
;
A
#
# COMPACT_ATOMS: atom_id res chain seq x y z
N MET A 1 12.79 -14.73 -15.48
CA MET A 1 12.40 -13.32 -15.72
C MET A 1 10.88 -13.23 -15.60
N ASN A 2 10.36 -12.99 -14.40
CA ASN A 2 8.92 -12.82 -14.19
C ASN A 2 8.56 -11.36 -14.45
N THR A 3 8.16 -11.05 -15.68
CA THR A 3 7.57 -9.76 -16.05
C THR A 3 6.11 -9.75 -15.59
N ALA A 4 5.88 -9.36 -14.34
CA ALA A 4 4.54 -9.16 -13.83
C ALA A 4 3.89 -7.96 -14.55
N LYS A 5 2.97 -8.27 -15.46
CA LYS A 5 2.15 -7.30 -16.20
C LYS A 5 1.01 -6.86 -15.30
N TRP A 6 1.26 -5.77 -14.56
CA TRP A 6 0.29 -5.03 -13.76
C TRP A 6 -0.77 -4.38 -14.66
N ARG A 7 -1.77 -5.16 -15.10
CA ARG A 7 -2.92 -4.62 -15.83
C ARG A 7 -3.95 -4.03 -14.87
N GLN A 8 -3.74 -2.74 -14.63
CA GLN A 8 -4.70 -1.68 -14.35
C GLN A 8 -6.18 -2.04 -14.63
N HIS A 9 -6.92 -2.41 -13.58
CA HIS A 9 -8.37 -2.18 -13.51
C HIS A 9 -8.73 -1.86 -12.05
N TRP A 10 -8.60 -0.61 -11.64
CA TRP A 10 -9.29 -0.14 -10.44
C TRP A 10 -9.95 1.20 -10.76
N PRO A 11 -11.29 1.30 -10.62
CA PRO A 11 -11.99 2.54 -10.87
C PRO A 11 -11.76 3.48 -9.68
N GLN A 12 -10.78 4.37 -9.78
CA GLN A 12 -10.57 5.42 -8.77
C GLN A 12 -11.66 6.50 -8.84
N ARG A 13 -12.34 6.73 -7.73
CA ARG A 13 -13.05 7.98 -7.44
C ARG A 13 -12.16 8.89 -6.58
N LYS A 14 -11.86 10.08 -7.13
CA LYS A 14 -11.18 11.27 -6.56
C LYS A 14 -11.76 11.69 -5.19
N PRO A 15 -11.00 12.37 -4.28
CA PRO A 15 -10.33 13.65 -4.56
C PRO A 15 -8.90 13.83 -4.01
N THR A 16 -8.12 14.62 -4.76
CA THR A 16 -6.87 15.35 -4.42
C THR A 16 -6.35 15.19 -2.99
N ALA A 17 -5.77 14.04 -2.69
CA ALA A 17 -5.16 13.76 -1.39
C ALA A 17 -3.68 13.45 -1.63
N ALA A 18 -2.83 13.88 -0.69
CA ALA A 18 -1.38 13.69 -0.72
C ALA A 18 -1.00 12.31 -1.30
N ILE A 19 -0.11 12.32 -2.30
CA ILE A 19 0.38 11.09 -2.91
C ILE A 19 1.37 10.49 -1.92
N TYR A 20 1.27 9.20 -1.67
CA TYR A 20 2.22 8.44 -0.88
C TYR A 20 2.93 7.45 -1.78
N GLN A 21 4.25 7.37 -1.64
CA GLN A 21 5.10 6.36 -2.22
C GLN A 21 5.22 5.20 -1.23
N LEU A 22 4.72 4.03 -1.63
CA LEU A 22 4.95 2.77 -0.95
C LEU A 22 6.15 2.10 -1.61
N THR A 23 7.10 1.65 -0.80
CA THR A 23 8.26 0.88 -1.25
C THR A 23 8.23 -0.47 -0.54
N ASP A 24 7.95 -1.54 -1.26
CA ASP A 24 8.14 -2.89 -0.75
C ASP A 24 9.63 -3.21 -0.73
N ARG A 25 10.17 -3.41 0.48
CA ARG A 25 11.59 -3.77 0.67
C ARG A 25 11.81 -5.28 0.61
N LEU A 26 10.75 -6.09 0.60
CA LEU A 26 10.85 -7.55 0.64
C LEU A 26 11.10 -8.16 -0.74
N HIS A 27 10.49 -7.64 -1.80
CA HIS A 27 10.61 -8.12 -3.19
C HIS A 27 11.06 -7.02 -4.15
N GLU A 28 12.31 -7.13 -4.65
CA GLU A 28 12.90 -6.40 -5.79
C GLU A 28 12.45 -4.93 -6.05
N GLY A 29 12.10 -4.17 -5.00
CA GLY A 29 11.76 -2.76 -5.08
C GLY A 29 10.44 -2.46 -5.80
N HIS A 30 9.34 -3.11 -5.43
CA HIS A 30 8.03 -2.61 -5.87
C HIS A 30 7.75 -1.24 -5.26
N VAL A 31 7.79 -0.21 -6.10
CA VAL A 31 7.44 1.15 -5.72
C VAL A 31 6.08 1.50 -6.32
N ALA A 32 5.09 1.79 -5.48
CA ALA A 32 3.78 2.27 -5.91
C ALA A 32 3.53 3.67 -5.37
N ARG A 33 3.06 4.58 -6.22
CA ARG A 33 2.64 5.92 -5.83
C ARG A 33 1.13 5.98 -5.87
N VAL A 34 0.50 6.05 -4.70
CA VAL A 34 -0.95 6.05 -4.58
C VAL A 34 -1.41 7.10 -3.57
N PRO A 35 -2.61 7.66 -3.74
CA PRO A 35 -3.20 8.50 -2.71
C PRO A 35 -3.44 7.70 -1.42
N ALA A 36 -3.53 8.40 -0.28
CA ALA A 36 -3.76 7.82 1.04
C ALA A 36 -4.81 6.69 1.06
N ASN A 37 -5.97 6.92 0.45
CA ASN A 37 -7.09 5.97 0.41
C ASN A 37 -6.79 4.66 -0.32
N GLN A 38 -5.77 4.62 -1.17
CA GLN A 38 -5.39 3.45 -1.97
C GLN A 38 -4.15 2.72 -1.42
N ILE A 39 -3.56 3.22 -0.34
CA ILE A 39 -2.49 2.52 0.41
C ILE A 39 -2.94 1.10 0.80
N PRO A 40 -4.05 0.90 1.54
CA PRO A 40 -4.45 -0.43 1.97
C PRO A 40 -4.80 -1.36 0.81
N GLU A 41 -5.44 -0.84 -0.25
CA GLU A 41 -5.75 -1.64 -1.45
C GLU A 41 -4.48 -2.11 -2.16
N THR A 42 -3.48 -1.24 -2.28
CA THR A 42 -2.18 -1.58 -2.91
C THR A 42 -1.44 -2.64 -2.11
N VAL A 43 -1.39 -2.48 -0.78
CA VAL A 43 -0.76 -3.45 0.13
C VAL A 43 -1.50 -4.80 0.10
N SER A 44 -2.83 -4.78 0.12
CA SER A 44 -3.66 -5.99 -0.03
C SER A 44 -3.36 -6.73 -1.32
N ALA A 45 -3.21 -6.02 -2.42
CA ALA A 45 -2.90 -6.63 -3.71
C ALA A 45 -1.51 -7.25 -3.72
N TRP A 46 -0.49 -6.56 -3.21
CA TRP A 46 0.87 -7.11 -3.10
C TRP A 46 0.90 -8.37 -2.23
N LEU A 47 0.21 -8.36 -1.09
CA LEU A 47 0.14 -9.53 -0.20
C LEU A 47 -0.65 -10.68 -0.81
N ALA A 48 -1.77 -10.40 -1.48
CA ALA A 48 -2.57 -11.41 -2.18
C ALA A 48 -1.76 -12.16 -3.25
N GLU A 49 -0.81 -11.49 -3.90
CA GLU A 49 0.09 -12.11 -4.86
C GLU A 49 1.20 -12.96 -4.24
N LEU A 50 1.60 -12.62 -3.01
CA LEU A 50 2.46 -13.49 -2.19
C LEU A 50 1.66 -14.65 -1.58
N GLY A 51 0.34 -14.72 -1.80
CA GLY A 51 -0.56 -15.69 -1.16
C GLY A 51 -0.76 -15.43 0.33
N ALA A 52 -0.34 -14.26 0.83
CA ALA A 52 -0.53 -13.84 2.20
C ALA A 52 -1.80 -12.98 2.30
N HIS A 53 -2.74 -13.37 3.14
CA HIS A 53 -3.80 -12.47 3.59
C HIS A 53 -3.53 -12.23 5.08
N SER A 54 -3.20 -10.99 5.42
CA SER A 54 -2.88 -10.63 6.79
C SER A 54 -3.93 -9.65 7.32
N PRO A 55 -4.49 -9.87 8.53
CA PRO A 55 -5.42 -8.93 9.17
C PRO A 55 -4.79 -7.54 9.36
N LEU A 56 -3.46 -7.44 9.29
CA LEU A 56 -2.72 -6.19 9.33
C LEU A 56 -3.12 -5.20 8.23
N VAL A 57 -3.66 -5.66 7.09
CA VAL A 57 -4.10 -4.75 6.02
C VAL A 57 -5.45 -4.11 6.32
N ASP A 58 -6.37 -4.83 6.96
CA ASP A 58 -7.63 -4.28 7.47
C ASP A 58 -7.36 -3.24 8.56
N ASP A 59 -6.41 -3.53 9.47
CA ASP A 59 -5.96 -2.57 10.48
C ASP A 59 -5.30 -1.34 9.85
N LEU A 60 -4.53 -1.53 8.76
CA LEU A 60 -3.92 -0.44 8.00
C LEU A 60 -4.99 0.43 7.33
N GLU A 61 -6.01 -0.18 6.72
CA GLU A 61 -7.14 0.54 6.15
C GLU A 61 -7.81 1.41 7.22
N ARG A 62 -8.05 0.84 8.40
CA ARG A 62 -8.69 1.54 9.50
C ARG A 62 -7.85 2.71 10.01
N ALA A 63 -6.54 2.51 10.15
CA ALA A 63 -5.60 3.56 10.56
C ALA A 63 -5.55 4.70 9.54
N VAL A 64 -5.41 4.39 8.26
CA VAL A 64 -5.38 5.39 7.17
C VAL A 64 -6.71 6.15 7.08
N ARG A 65 -7.85 5.46 7.19
CA ARG A 65 -9.17 6.09 7.19
C ARG A 65 -9.42 6.93 8.43
N GLY A 66 -8.86 6.54 9.57
CA GLY A 66 -8.89 7.29 10.84
C GLY A 66 -7.92 8.48 10.88
N GLY A 67 -6.95 8.54 9.96
CA GLY A 67 -5.87 9.54 9.99
C GLY A 67 -4.73 9.19 10.96
N ASP A 68 -4.72 7.97 11.50
CA ASP A 68 -3.69 7.43 12.41
C ASP A 68 -2.45 6.97 11.63
N TRP A 69 -1.74 7.93 11.04
CA TRP A 69 -0.53 7.67 10.26
C TRP A 69 0.58 6.97 11.06
N SER A 70 0.66 7.19 12.37
CA SER A 70 1.61 6.48 13.24
C SER A 70 1.39 4.97 13.24
N THR A 71 0.13 4.53 13.31
CA THR A 71 -0.24 3.11 13.24
C THR A 71 -0.03 2.58 11.83
N ALA A 72 -0.38 3.37 10.81
CA ALA A 72 -0.18 2.99 9.41
C ALA A 72 1.30 2.73 9.08
N HIS A 73 2.21 3.58 9.57
CA HIS A 73 3.66 3.38 9.43
C HIS A 73 4.16 2.15 10.20
N ALA A 74 3.67 1.91 11.43
CA ALA A 74 4.07 0.73 12.19
C ALA A 74 3.65 -0.58 11.49
N LEU A 75 2.44 -0.61 10.93
CA LEU A 75 1.94 -1.74 10.14
C LEU A 75 2.73 -1.90 8.83
N GLY A 76 3.07 -0.80 8.15
CA GLY A 76 3.95 -0.80 7.00
C GLY A 76 5.31 -1.43 7.31
N GLU A 77 5.97 -1.00 8.39
CA GLU A 77 7.25 -1.57 8.82
C GLU A 77 7.14 -3.07 9.16
N CYS A 78 6.05 -3.50 9.81
CA CYS A 78 5.79 -4.93 10.05
C CYS A 78 5.65 -5.75 8.75
N LEU A 79 5.11 -5.14 7.69
CA LEU A 79 4.98 -5.74 6.37
C LEU A 79 6.24 -5.55 5.50
N SER A 80 7.28 -4.89 6.02
CA SER A 80 8.47 -4.46 5.25
C SER A 80 8.13 -3.52 4.08
N ILE A 81 7.06 -2.73 4.23
CA ILE A 81 6.60 -1.72 3.29
C ILE A 81 6.86 -0.34 3.90
N GLU A 82 7.74 0.42 3.27
CA GLU A 82 7.95 1.82 3.62
C GLU A 82 6.84 2.66 3.01
N ILE A 83 6.18 3.50 3.82
CA ILE A 83 5.19 4.47 3.36
C ILE A 83 5.81 5.85 3.55
N ALA A 84 6.05 6.58 2.46
CA ALA A 84 6.57 7.93 2.49
C ALA A 84 5.63 8.86 1.70
N PRO A 85 5.44 10.13 2.08
CA PRO A 85 4.83 11.09 1.17
C PRO A 85 5.67 11.20 -0.11
N ALA A 86 5.02 11.14 -1.26
CA ALA A 86 5.67 11.43 -2.54
C ALA A 86 5.76 12.96 -2.67
N ASP A 87 6.98 13.47 -2.60
CA ASP A 87 7.32 14.87 -2.88
C ASP A 87 6.98 15.27 -4.34
#